data_AF-A0A2H9N9W5-F1
#
_entry.id   AF-A0A2H9N9W5-F1
#
_cell.length_a   1.000
_cell.length_b   1.000
_cell.length_c   1.000
_cell.angle_alpha   90.00
_cell.angle_beta   90.00
_cell.angle_gamma   90.00
#
_symmetry.space_group_name_H-M   'P 1'
#
loop_
_entity.id
_entity.type
_entity.pdbx_description
1 polymer ?
#
loop_
_entity_poly.entity_id
_entity_poly.type
_entity_poly.pdbx_seq_one_letter_code
_entity_poly.pdbx_strand_id
1 'polypeptide(L)'
;MTEKKQKSKSRISIKLDLSSKFWKTFLVVLAVFLTFAGPTYIVYALLNAFKMNYFVSMVSGFALFIAGLVLIWYLIKNKVIS
;
A
#
# COMPACT_ATOMS: atom_id res chain seq x y z
N MET A 1 -10.07 5.18 47.90
CA MET A 1 -10.42 6.00 46.71
C MET A 1 -9.35 5.75 45.67
N THR A 2 -9.70 5.22 44.50
CA THR A 2 -8.84 4.44 43.59
C THR A 2 -7.88 5.29 42.73
N GLU A 3 -6.58 5.04 42.87
CA GLU A 3 -5.54 5.48 41.92
C GLU A 3 -5.66 4.71 40.60
N LYS A 4 -6.07 5.38 39.52
CA LYS A 4 -6.06 4.79 38.19
C LYS A 4 -4.65 4.90 37.59
N LYS A 5 -3.90 3.79 37.66
CA LYS A 5 -2.76 3.48 36.78
C LYS A 5 -3.21 3.54 35.32
N GLN A 6 -3.10 4.69 34.68
CA GLN A 6 -3.22 4.79 33.23
C GLN A 6 -1.90 4.34 32.59
N LYS A 7 -1.76 3.00 32.54
CA LYS A 7 -0.77 2.27 31.75
C LYS A 7 -1.00 2.69 30.30
N SER A 8 -0.30 3.75 29.88
CA SER A 8 -0.20 4.21 28.50
C SER A 8 0.41 3.08 27.69
N LYS A 9 -0.47 2.18 27.25
CA LYS A 9 -0.16 1.10 26.32
C LYS A 9 0.26 1.82 25.06
N SER A 10 1.56 1.86 24.84
CA SER A 10 2.26 2.17 23.59
C SER A 10 1.54 1.45 22.44
N ARG A 11 0.44 2.05 21.98
CA ARG A 11 0.01 1.89 20.61
C ARG A 11 0.96 2.80 19.89
N ILE A 12 1.94 2.18 19.24
CA ILE A 12 2.71 2.79 18.18
C ILE A 12 1.67 3.12 17.10
N SER A 13 0.89 4.17 17.34
CA SER A 13 0.23 4.92 16.30
C SER A 13 1.39 5.57 15.60
N ILE A 14 1.91 4.88 14.60
CA ILE A 14 2.67 5.52 13.55
C ILE A 14 1.70 6.58 13.04
N LYS A 15 1.77 7.79 13.62
CA LYS A 15 1.21 8.99 13.03
C LYS A 15 2.08 9.20 11.80
N LEU A 16 1.83 8.40 10.77
CA LEU A 16 2.24 8.71 9.42
C LEU A 16 1.64 10.08 9.19
N ASP A 17 2.48 11.10 9.21
CA ASP A 17 2.09 12.47 8.92
C ASP A 17 1.78 12.53 7.41
N LEU A 18 0.64 11.91 7.07
CA LEU A 18 0.02 11.83 5.75
C LEU A 18 -0.45 13.22 5.26
N SER A 19 -0.24 14.25 6.08
CA SER A 19 -0.51 15.66 5.80
C SER A 19 0.59 16.30 4.95
N SER A 20 1.83 15.81 5.07
CA SER A 20 2.97 16.39 4.36
C SER A 20 2.89 16.16 2.83
N LYS A 21 3.27 17.20 2.04
CA LYS A 21 3.36 17.11 0.57
C LYS A 21 4.22 15.92 0.10
N PHE A 22 5.24 15.54 0.89
CA PHE A 22 6.09 14.40 0.60
C PHE A 22 5.33 13.08 0.62
N TRP A 23 4.48 12.84 1.63
CA TRP A 23 3.67 11.63 1.74
C TRP A 23 2.65 11.51 0.60
N LYS A 24 2.05 12.64 0.17
CA LYS A 24 1.21 12.71 -1.03
C LYS A 24 1.96 12.20 -2.26
N THR A 25 3.11 12.81 -2.55
CA THR A 25 3.89 12.47 -3.75
C THR A 25 4.38 11.02 -3.69
N PHE A 26 4.91 10.58 -2.54
CA PHE A 26 5.36 9.21 -2.36
C PHE A 26 4.24 8.20 -2.60
N LEU A 27 3.06 8.43 -2.02
CA LEU A 27 1.90 7.56 -2.19
C LEU A 27 1.40 7.52 -3.64
N VAL A 28 1.42 8.65 -4.35
CA VAL A 28 1.05 8.70 -5.78
C VAL A 28 2.07 7.92 -6.62
N VAL A 29 3.36 8.13 -6.40
CA VAL A 29 4.42 7.38 -7.11
C VAL A 29 4.30 5.89 -6.80
N LEU A 30 4.09 5.52 -5.53
CA LEU A 30 3.89 4.14 -5.10
C LEU A 30 2.65 3.52 -5.76
N ALA A 31 1.55 4.27 -5.86
CA ALA A 31 0.32 3.80 -6.48
C ALA A 31 0.46 3.55 -7.98
N VAL A 32 1.14 4.45 -8.69
CA VAL A 32 1.51 4.27 -10.11
C VAL A 32 2.45 3.08 -10.25
N PHE A 33 3.42 2.94 -9.34
CA PHE A 33 4.32 1.80 -9.34
C PHE A 33 3.57 0.48 -9.11
N LEU A 34 2.62 0.43 -8.19
CA LEU A 34 1.81 -0.78 -7.94
C LEU A 34 0.93 -1.15 -9.15
N THR A 35 0.30 -0.17 -9.79
CA THR A 35 -0.56 -0.42 -10.96
C THR A 35 0.24 -0.85 -12.18
N PHE A 36 1.41 -0.26 -12.43
CA PHE A 36 2.22 -0.64 -13.58
C PHE A 36 3.10 -1.87 -13.30
N ALA A 37 3.73 -1.95 -12.13
CA ALA A 37 4.66 -3.03 -11.79
C ALA A 37 3.99 -4.31 -11.31
N GLY A 38 2.74 -4.27 -10.83
CA GLY A 38 1.98 -5.46 -10.45
C GLY A 38 1.83 -6.45 -11.60
N PRO A 39 1.12 -6.12 -12.69
CA PRO A 39 0.85 -7.06 -13.78
C PRO A 39 2.06 -7.32 -14.68
N THR A 40 3.08 -6.46 -14.67
CA THR A 40 4.27 -6.62 -15.54
C THR A 40 5.45 -7.24 -14.79
N TYR A 41 6.02 -6.51 -13.82
CA TYR A 41 7.25 -6.90 -13.15
C TYR A 41 7.06 -7.99 -12.09
N ILE A 42 5.99 -7.94 -11.29
CA ILE A 42 5.72 -8.98 -10.29
C ILE A 42 5.36 -10.30 -10.96
N VAL A 43 4.51 -10.26 -11.99
CA VAL A 43 4.17 -11.46 -12.78
C VAL A 43 5.43 -12.07 -13.40
N TYR A 44 6.29 -11.24 -13.99
CA TYR A 44 7.55 -11.70 -14.57
C TYR A 44 8.51 -12.26 -13.52
N ALA A 45 8.66 -11.61 -12.37
CA ALA A 45 9.51 -12.09 -11.29
C ALA A 45 8.99 -13.42 -10.72
N LEU A 46 7.69 -13.57 -10.49
CA LEU A 46 7.11 -14.80 -9.94
C LEU A 46 7.18 -15.98 -10.92
N LEU A 47 6.94 -15.73 -12.22
CA LEU A 47 7.11 -16.74 -13.26
C LEU A 47 8.57 -17.12 -13.47
N ASN A 48 9.47 -16.15 -13.53
CA ASN A 48 10.83 -16.38 -14.00
C ASN A 48 11.81 -16.70 -12.85
N ALA A 49 11.68 -16.04 -11.69
CA ALA A 49 12.54 -16.28 -10.53
C ALA A 49 12.03 -17.45 -9.67
N PHE A 50 10.72 -17.63 -9.58
CA PHE A 50 10.10 -18.64 -8.71
C PHE A 50 9.48 -19.83 -9.46
N LYS A 51 9.45 -19.81 -10.81
CA LYS A 51 8.81 -20.84 -11.65
C LYS A 51 7.38 -21.18 -11.21
N MET A 52 6.66 -20.20 -10.65
CA MET A 52 5.29 -20.41 -10.19
C MET A 52 4.33 -20.56 -11.37
N ASN A 53 3.25 -21.30 -11.14
CA ASN A 53 2.19 -21.48 -12.13
C ASN A 53 1.70 -20.14 -12.66
N TYR A 54 1.56 -20.05 -13.99
CA TYR A 54 1.11 -18.85 -14.69
C TYR A 54 -0.16 -18.25 -14.08
N PHE A 55 -1.12 -19.09 -13.71
CA PHE A 55 -2.34 -18.65 -13.03
C PHE A 55 -2.08 -17.93 -11.70
N VAL A 56 -1.18 -18.46 -10.87
CA VAL A 56 -0.84 -17.85 -9.57
C VAL A 56 -0.10 -16.53 -9.78
N SER A 57 0.85 -16.48 -10.71
CA SER A 57 1.57 -15.26 -11.06
C SER A 57 0.62 -14.20 -11.60
N MET A 58 -0.25 -14.54 -12.54
CA MET A 58 -1.23 -13.63 -13.13
C MET A 58 -2.20 -13.08 -12.08
N VAL A 59 -2.74 -13.94 -11.21
CA VAL A 59 -3.64 -13.54 -10.11
C VAL A 59 -2.93 -12.61 -9.14
N SER A 60 -1.67 -12.88 -8.81
CA SER A 60 -0.89 -12.01 -7.93
C SER A 60 -0.66 -10.63 -8.54
N GLY A 61 -0.31 -10.55 -9.83
CA GLY A 61 -0.13 -9.27 -10.52
C GLY A 61 -1.43 -8.48 -10.60
N PHE A 62 -2.55 -9.16 -10.82
CA PHE A 62 -3.87 -8.54 -10.84
C PHE A 62 -4.30 -8.07 -9.44
N ALA A 63 -3.98 -8.83 -8.39
CA ALA A 63 -4.24 -8.40 -7.01
C ALA A 63 -3.43 -7.14 -6.65
N LEU A 64 -2.16 -7.04 -7.06
CA LEU A 64 -1.37 -5.81 -6.90
C LEU A 64 -1.94 -4.63 -7.71
N PHE A 65 -2.46 -4.89 -8.92
CA PHE A 65 -3.14 -3.87 -9.71
C PHE A 65 -4.37 -3.30 -9.00
N ILE A 66 -5.23 -4.19 -8.47
CA ILE A 66 -6.40 -3.80 -7.67
C ILE A 66 -5.96 -3.03 -6.42
N ALA A 67 -4.92 -3.49 -5.72
CA ALA A 67 -4.39 -2.80 -4.55
C ALA A 67 -3.89 -1.38 -4.91
N GLY A 68 -3.24 -1.22 -6.05
CA GLY A 68 -2.85 0.08 -6.59
C GLY A 68 -4.04 0.99 -6.84
N LEU A 69 -5.11 0.49 -7.48
CA LEU A 69 -6.35 1.26 -7.69
C LEU A 69 -7.04 1.66 -6.37
N VAL A 70 -7.10 0.75 -5.39
CA VAL A 70 -7.65 1.05 -4.06
C VAL A 70 -6.81 2.12 -3.37
N LEU A 71 -5.47 2.08 -3.52
CA LEU A 71 -4.58 3.09 -2.98
C LEU A 71 -4.83 4.46 -3.62
N ILE A 72 -4.98 4.52 -4.95
CA ILE A 72 -5.37 5.75 -5.69
C ILE A 72 -6.72 6.27 -5.19
N TRP A 73 -7.71 5.39 -5.05
CA TRP A 73 -9.02 5.74 -4.54
C TRP A 73 -8.94 6.30 -3.12
N TYR A 74 -8.14 5.70 -2.25
CA TYR A 74 -7.90 6.19 -0.89
C TYR A 74 -7.26 7.58 -0.88
N LEU A 75 -6.24 7.81 -1.73
CA LEU A 75 -5.60 9.11 -1.92
C LEU A 75 -6.59 10.20 -2.37
N ILE A 76 -7.50 9.86 -3.27
CA ILE A 76 -8.54 10.78 -3.77
C ILE A 76 -9.56 11.07 -2.66
N LYS A 77 -10.08 10.02 -2.02
CA LYS A 77 -11.15 10.12 -1.01
C LYS A 77 -10.69 10.88 0.24
N ASN A 78 -9.42 10.77 0.60
CA ASN A 78 -8.88 11.40 1.80
C ASN A 78 -8.42 12.86 1.59
N LYS A 79 -8.80 13.51 0.47
CA LYS A 79 -8.40 14.90 0.11
C LYS A 79 -6.89 15.16 0.27
N VAL A 80 -6.07 14.12 0.07
CA VAL A 80 -4.61 14.28 -0.07
C VAL A 80 -4.30 14.91 -1.45
N ILE A 81 -5.30 15.37 -2.21
CA ILE A 81 -5.18 16.35 -3.28
C ILE A 81 -6.19 17.43 -2.94
N SER A 82 -5.70 18.58 -2.48
CA SER A 82 -6.47 19.82 -2.32
C SER A 82 -5.65 20.92 -2.94
#